data_AF-A0A7C3DD86-F1
#
_entry.id   AF-A0A7C3DD86-F1
#
_cell.length_a   1.000
_cell.length_b   1.000
_cell.length_c   1.000
_cell.angle_alpha   90.00
_cell.angle_beta   90.00
_cell.angle_gamma   90.00
#
_symmetry.space_group_name_H-M   'P 1'
#
loop_
_entity.id
_entity.type
_entity.pdbx_description
1 polymer ?
#
loop_
_entity_poly.entity_id
_entity_poly.type
_entity_poly.pdbx_seq_one_letter_code
_entity_poly.pdbx_strand_id
1 'polypeptide(L)'
;MTTGDVIAKLKERFPDKIAEAKTPVDDMVLVTVPREHAVEVSDYVFNQWHARFVIAAGTDYREITGEYLVDYNFSLAADHIFLTLRVPVKAGDPWIEAITKKVPAANWAEREIQDILGVKLTGHPDPRRLVLADDWPEGLHPLRRDVPYDSWPDHNEERKPPMADPPPGATVVPIGPFFPVLEEPAYFRVFVEGEKVVGCDSRGFYNHRGIEKVADSQLN
;
A
#
# COMPACT_ATOMS: atom_id res chain seq x y z
N MET A 1 -16.39 -18.64 12.37
CA MET A 1 -15.04 -19.24 12.40
C MET A 1 -14.34 -18.71 13.62
N THR A 2 -13.62 -19.56 14.34
CA THR A 2 -12.66 -19.14 15.36
C THR A 2 -11.33 -18.80 14.71
N THR A 3 -10.41 -18.17 15.45
CA THR A 3 -9.03 -17.93 14.97
C THR A 3 -8.29 -19.24 14.65
N GLY A 4 -8.55 -20.30 15.42
CA GLY A 4 -8.07 -21.65 15.12
C GLY A 4 -8.59 -22.20 13.80
N ASP A 5 -9.88 -22.01 13.49
CA ASP A 5 -10.47 -22.45 12.22
C ASP A 5 -9.85 -21.71 11.02
N VAL A 6 -9.58 -20.41 11.16
CA VAL A 6 -8.93 -19.60 10.12
C VAL A 6 -7.54 -20.17 9.80
N ILE A 7 -6.72 -20.42 10.83
CA ILE A 7 -5.37 -20.99 10.65
C ILE A 7 -5.46 -22.38 10.03
N ALA A 8 -6.37 -23.24 10.52
CA ALA A 8 -6.53 -24.60 10.03
C ALA A 8 -6.89 -24.61 8.52
N LYS A 9 -7.88 -23.81 8.12
CA LYS A 9 -8.30 -23.72 6.71
C LYS A 9 -7.20 -23.17 5.80
N LEU A 10 -6.43 -22.18 6.27
CA LEU A 10 -5.31 -21.66 5.49
C LEU A 10 -4.22 -22.72 5.32
N LYS A 11 -3.86 -23.47 6.37
CA LYS A 11 -2.89 -24.56 6.28
C LYS A 11 -3.37 -25.74 5.44
N GLU A 12 -4.65 -26.07 5.50
CA GLU A 12 -5.24 -27.12 4.66
C GLU A 12 -5.17 -26.74 3.17
N ARG A 13 -5.49 -25.48 2.85
CA ARG A 13 -5.45 -24.98 1.47
C ARG A 13 -4.03 -24.76 0.96
N PHE A 14 -3.12 -24.34 1.83
CA PHE A 14 -1.77 -23.88 1.51
C PHE A 14 -0.69 -24.51 2.43
N PRO A 15 -0.53 -25.84 2.43
CA PRO A 15 0.31 -26.55 3.41
C PRO A 15 1.76 -26.10 3.43
N ASP A 16 2.34 -25.78 2.27
CA ASP A 16 3.75 -25.40 2.13
C ASP A 16 3.97 -23.90 1.83
N LYS A 17 2.91 -23.08 1.89
CA LYS A 17 2.99 -21.64 1.57
C LYS A 17 2.83 -20.72 2.78
N ILE A 18 2.71 -21.30 3.97
CA ILE A 18 2.58 -20.58 5.24
C ILE A 18 3.80 -20.91 6.09
N ALA A 19 4.63 -19.89 6.35
CA ALA A 19 5.84 -20.06 7.15
C ALA A 19 5.52 -20.13 8.66
N GLU A 20 4.60 -19.29 9.13
CA GLU A 20 4.20 -19.20 10.53
C GLU A 20 2.72 -18.78 10.60
N ALA A 21 2.00 -19.24 11.62
CA ALA A 21 0.67 -18.72 11.93
C ALA A 21 0.49 -18.68 13.44
N LYS A 22 -0.03 -17.56 13.96
CA LYS A 22 -0.27 -17.34 15.39
C LYS A 22 -1.51 -16.49 15.62
N THR A 23 -1.97 -16.51 16.87
CA THR A 23 -3.07 -15.71 17.38
C THR A 23 -2.50 -14.74 18.42
N PRO A 24 -2.05 -13.53 18.04
CA PRO A 24 -1.43 -12.60 18.98
C PRO A 24 -2.37 -12.17 20.10
N VAL A 25 -3.65 -12.02 19.77
CA VAL A 25 -4.78 -11.77 20.68
C VAL A 25 -6.00 -12.52 20.17
N ASP A 26 -7.00 -12.75 21.02
CA ASP A 26 -8.11 -13.69 20.76
C ASP A 26 -8.80 -13.53 19.40
N ASP A 27 -8.97 -12.30 18.93
CA ASP A 27 -9.69 -11.95 17.69
C ASP A 27 -8.77 -11.58 16.52
N MET A 28 -7.48 -11.90 16.60
CA MET A 28 -6.49 -11.59 15.56
C MET A 28 -5.67 -12.81 15.16
N VAL A 29 -5.56 -13.04 13.86
CA VAL A 29 -4.67 -14.05 13.28
C VAL A 29 -3.57 -13.35 12.50
N LEU A 30 -2.31 -13.68 12.80
CA LEU A 30 -1.15 -13.28 12.00
C LEU A 30 -0.60 -14.50 11.28
N VAL A 31 -0.52 -14.44 9.96
CA VAL A 31 0.06 -15.49 9.11
C VAL A 31 1.23 -14.93 8.33
N THR A 32 2.40 -15.52 8.50
CA THR A 32 3.60 -15.18 7.72
C THR A 32 3.58 -15.98 6.41
N VAL A 33 3.60 -15.27 5.29
CA VAL A 33 3.50 -15.82 3.93
C VAL A 33 4.72 -15.37 3.13
N PRO A 34 5.48 -16.28 2.49
CA PRO A 34 6.54 -15.90 1.55
C PRO A 34 5.99 -15.04 0.41
N ARG A 35 6.78 -14.06 -0.06
CA ARG A 35 6.33 -13.09 -1.08
C ARG A 35 5.81 -13.73 -2.37
N GLU A 36 6.32 -14.91 -2.73
CA GLU A 36 5.93 -15.69 -3.91
C GLU A 36 4.47 -16.15 -3.85
N HIS A 37 3.86 -16.13 -2.66
CA HIS A 37 2.51 -16.64 -2.41
C HIS A 37 1.54 -15.55 -1.92
N ALA A 38 2.03 -14.32 -1.71
CA ALA A 38 1.22 -13.21 -1.21
C ALA A 38 -0.04 -12.95 -2.06
N VAL A 39 0.10 -12.97 -3.39
CA VAL A 39 -1.03 -12.76 -4.32
C VAL A 39 -2.06 -13.86 -4.22
N GLU A 40 -1.63 -15.12 -4.24
CA GLU A 40 -2.53 -16.28 -4.22
C GLU A 40 -3.30 -16.40 -2.89
N VAL A 41 -2.61 -16.20 -1.78
CA VAL A 41 -3.25 -16.25 -0.45
C VAL A 41 -4.20 -15.06 -0.27
N SER A 42 -3.81 -13.86 -0.72
CA SER A 42 -4.68 -12.69 -0.69
C SER A 42 -5.91 -12.84 -1.58
N ASP A 43 -5.78 -13.44 -2.78
CA ASP A 43 -6.90 -13.76 -3.68
C ASP A 43 -7.90 -14.70 -3.00
N TYR A 44 -7.40 -15.74 -2.34
CA TYR A 44 -8.24 -16.68 -1.61
C TYR A 44 -9.00 -16.01 -0.44
N VAL A 45 -8.29 -15.24 0.40
CA VAL A 45 -8.90 -14.53 1.53
C VAL A 45 -9.91 -13.49 1.06
N PHE A 46 -9.57 -12.69 0.04
CA PHE A 46 -10.43 -11.61 -0.43
C PHE A 46 -11.62 -12.13 -1.25
N ASN A 47 -11.39 -12.94 -2.28
CA ASN A 47 -12.42 -13.33 -3.24
C ASN A 47 -13.18 -14.61 -2.85
N GLN A 48 -12.56 -15.56 -2.15
CA GLN A 48 -13.24 -16.82 -1.77
C GLN A 48 -13.87 -16.74 -0.38
N TRP A 49 -13.23 -16.05 0.57
CA TRP A 49 -13.80 -15.87 1.92
C TRP A 49 -14.60 -14.58 2.06
N HIS A 50 -14.62 -13.73 1.03
CA HIS A 50 -15.27 -12.43 1.05
C HIS A 50 -14.77 -11.54 2.20
N ALA A 51 -13.50 -11.70 2.59
CA ALA A 51 -12.90 -10.85 3.60
C ALA A 51 -12.76 -9.43 3.07
N ARG A 52 -13.01 -8.44 3.93
CA ARG A 52 -12.82 -7.03 3.58
C ARG A 52 -11.35 -6.68 3.71
N PHE A 53 -10.73 -6.20 2.64
CA PHE A 53 -9.43 -5.53 2.74
C PHE A 53 -9.56 -4.26 3.59
N VAL A 54 -8.70 -4.13 4.60
CA VAL A 54 -8.69 -2.99 5.53
C VAL A 54 -7.60 -2.01 5.12
N ILE A 55 -6.34 -2.45 5.14
CA ILE A 55 -5.17 -1.65 4.78
C ILE A 55 -3.95 -2.55 4.58
N ALA A 56 -2.92 -2.05 3.90
CA ALA A 56 -1.59 -2.65 3.94
C ALA A 56 -0.63 -1.67 4.61
N ALA A 57 0.31 -2.17 5.41
CA ALA A 57 1.31 -1.36 6.06
C ALA A 57 2.69 -1.96 5.85
N GLY A 58 3.68 -1.12 5.54
CA GLY A 58 5.07 -1.52 5.47
C GLY A 58 5.80 -1.10 6.74
N THR A 59 6.70 -1.94 7.23
CA THR A 59 7.59 -1.61 8.36
C THR A 59 9.04 -1.90 7.98
N ASP A 60 9.93 -0.97 8.29
CA ASP A 60 11.38 -1.18 8.16
C ASP A 60 11.92 -1.95 9.38
N TYR A 61 12.18 -3.24 9.18
CA TYR A 61 12.69 -4.18 10.18
C TYR A 61 14.13 -4.62 9.88
N ARG A 62 14.83 -3.88 9.00
CA ARG A 62 16.14 -4.27 8.46
C ARG A 62 17.22 -4.38 9.53
N GLU A 63 17.18 -3.52 10.54
CA GLU A 63 18.16 -3.56 11.64
C GLU A 63 18.02 -4.81 12.52
N ILE A 64 16.81 -5.38 12.60
CA ILE A 64 16.51 -6.54 13.46
C ILE A 64 16.64 -7.86 12.68
N THR A 65 16.11 -7.88 11.45
CA THR A 65 15.94 -9.13 10.67
C THR A 65 16.58 -9.08 9.28
N GLY A 66 17.02 -7.91 8.82
CA GLY A 66 17.47 -7.72 7.43
C GLY A 66 16.32 -7.61 6.41
N GLU A 67 15.08 -7.44 6.87
CA GLU A 67 13.88 -7.47 6.03
C GLU A 67 12.98 -6.24 6.27
N TYR A 68 12.24 -5.85 5.24
CA TYR A 68 11.01 -5.08 5.39
C TYR A 68 9.86 -6.04 5.66
N LEU A 69 8.89 -5.63 6.46
CA LEU A 69 7.65 -6.39 6.66
C LEU A 69 6.51 -5.67 5.95
N VAL A 70 5.81 -6.38 5.06
CA VAL A 70 4.58 -5.88 4.43
C VAL A 70 3.39 -6.65 4.98
N ASP A 71 2.55 -5.97 5.74
CA ASP A 71 1.37 -6.54 6.40
C ASP A 71 0.10 -6.16 5.66
N TYR A 72 -0.57 -7.13 5.06
CA TYR A 72 -1.90 -6.96 4.48
C TYR A 72 -2.97 -7.34 5.48
N ASN A 73 -3.82 -6.38 5.86
CA ASN A 73 -4.84 -6.57 6.89
C ASN A 73 -6.22 -6.75 6.27
N PHE A 74 -6.90 -7.81 6.69
CA PHE A 74 -8.24 -8.18 6.26
C PHE A 74 -9.15 -8.32 7.48
N SER A 75 -10.44 -8.05 7.28
CA SER A 75 -11.50 -8.26 8.27
C SER A 75 -12.44 -9.37 7.80
N LEU A 76 -12.57 -10.40 8.63
CA LEU A 76 -13.59 -11.44 8.55
C LEU A 76 -14.77 -11.00 9.41
N ALA A 77 -15.54 -10.03 8.88
CA ALA A 77 -16.51 -9.28 9.67
C ALA A 77 -17.59 -10.14 10.35
N ALA A 78 -18.05 -11.20 9.69
CA ALA A 78 -19.06 -12.11 10.24
C ALA A 78 -18.54 -12.91 11.44
N ASP A 79 -17.22 -13.10 11.51
CA ASP A 79 -16.55 -13.88 12.54
C ASP A 79 -15.90 -12.99 13.62
N HIS A 80 -15.97 -11.67 13.46
CA HIS A 80 -15.30 -10.69 14.32
C HIS A 80 -13.77 -10.88 14.41
N ILE A 81 -13.15 -11.42 13.36
CA ILE A 81 -11.70 -11.69 13.33
C ILE A 81 -10.98 -10.74 12.36
N PHE A 82 -9.82 -10.25 12.79
CA PHE A 82 -8.84 -9.64 11.90
C PHE A 82 -7.79 -10.66 11.47
N LEU A 83 -7.50 -10.71 10.18
CA LEU A 83 -6.45 -11.53 9.60
C LEU A 83 -5.38 -10.64 8.98
N THR A 84 -4.15 -10.75 9.47
CA THR A 84 -2.99 -10.08 8.90
C THR A 84 -2.13 -11.11 8.16
N LEU A 85 -1.92 -10.89 6.87
CA LEU A 85 -0.94 -11.62 6.07
C LEU A 85 0.36 -10.81 6.08
N ARG A 86 1.37 -11.32 6.78
CA ARG A 86 2.70 -10.73 6.87
C ARG A 86 3.61 -11.30 5.81
N VAL A 87 4.21 -10.43 5.00
CA VAL A 87 5.12 -10.79 3.93
C VAL A 87 6.50 -10.19 4.23
N PRO A 88 7.47 -11.00 4.69
CA PRO A 88 8.85 -10.55 4.84
C PRO A 88 9.51 -10.34 3.47
N VAL A 89 10.24 -9.23 3.32
CA VAL A 89 10.87 -8.82 2.06
C VAL A 89 12.33 -8.46 2.34
N LYS A 90 13.27 -9.18 1.73
CA LYS A 90 14.71 -8.96 1.96
C LYS A 90 15.16 -7.57 1.53
N ALA A 91 15.95 -6.89 2.37
CA ALA A 91 16.45 -5.54 2.08
C ALA A 91 17.30 -5.47 0.79
N GLY A 92 18.08 -6.51 0.52
CA GLY A 92 18.94 -6.59 -0.67
C GLY A 92 18.19 -6.89 -1.98
N ASP A 93 16.91 -7.27 -1.90
CA ASP A 93 16.04 -7.53 -3.05
C ASP A 93 14.61 -7.07 -2.74
N PRO A 94 14.39 -5.75 -2.56
CA PRO A 94 13.18 -5.21 -1.93
C PRO A 94 12.04 -5.10 -2.94
N TRP A 95 11.46 -6.23 -3.34
CA TRP A 95 10.28 -6.25 -4.20
C TRP A 95 9.30 -7.37 -3.81
N ILE A 96 8.03 -7.14 -4.13
CA ILE A 96 6.93 -8.12 -4.04
C ILE A 96 5.99 -7.96 -5.24
N GLU A 97 5.24 -9.01 -5.59
CA GLU A 97 4.17 -8.88 -6.59
C GLU A 97 2.95 -8.20 -5.96
N ALA A 98 2.42 -7.20 -6.67
CA ALA A 98 1.28 -6.42 -6.24
C ALA A 98 0.00 -7.27 -6.17
N ILE A 99 -0.69 -7.26 -5.04
CA ILE A 99 -1.96 -7.99 -4.86
C ILE A 99 -3.13 -7.28 -5.55
N THR A 100 -2.95 -6.02 -5.96
CA THR A 100 -3.96 -5.17 -6.61
C THR A 100 -4.70 -5.80 -7.79
N LYS A 101 -4.07 -6.71 -8.53
CA LYS A 101 -4.74 -7.46 -9.61
C LYS A 101 -5.93 -8.29 -9.11
N LYS A 102 -5.88 -8.73 -7.85
CA LYS A 102 -6.86 -9.60 -7.19
C LYS A 102 -7.65 -8.86 -6.10
N VAL A 103 -7.01 -7.88 -5.48
CA VAL A 103 -7.54 -7.06 -4.40
C VAL A 103 -7.42 -5.58 -4.80
N PRO A 104 -8.31 -5.04 -5.65
CA PRO A 104 -8.18 -3.67 -6.17
C PRO A 104 -8.09 -2.58 -5.08
N ALA A 105 -8.69 -2.85 -3.91
CA ALA A 105 -8.65 -1.96 -2.74
C ALA A 105 -7.24 -1.72 -2.19
N ALA A 106 -6.25 -2.56 -2.52
CA ALA A 106 -4.87 -2.41 -2.07
C ALA A 106 -4.08 -1.32 -2.81
N ASN A 107 -4.66 -0.68 -3.84
CA ASN A 107 -3.96 0.25 -4.75
C ASN A 107 -3.17 1.34 -4.02
N TRP A 108 -3.83 2.07 -3.12
CA TRP A 108 -3.17 3.18 -2.45
C TRP A 108 -2.14 2.70 -1.43
N ALA A 109 -2.46 1.68 -0.66
CA ALA A 109 -1.55 1.16 0.36
C ALA A 109 -0.27 0.56 -0.26
N GLU A 110 -0.37 -0.13 -1.39
CA GLU A 110 0.79 -0.67 -2.13
C GLU A 110 1.67 0.45 -2.70
N ARG A 111 1.08 1.52 -3.25
CA ARG A 111 1.82 2.70 -3.73
C ARG A 111 2.48 3.47 -2.60
N GLU A 112 1.79 3.61 -1.47
CA GLU A 112 2.33 4.24 -0.26
C GLU A 112 3.57 3.50 0.24
N ILE A 113 3.51 2.18 0.38
CA ILE A 113 4.66 1.34 0.76
C ILE A 113 5.83 1.52 -0.22
N GLN A 114 5.55 1.53 -1.52
CA GLN A 114 6.56 1.74 -2.55
C GLN A 114 7.23 3.11 -2.40
N ASP A 115 6.45 4.16 -2.16
CA ASP A 115 6.95 5.51 -2.04
C ASP A 115 7.81 5.69 -0.78
N ILE A 116 7.28 5.29 0.38
CA ILE A 116 7.88 5.68 1.66
C ILE A 116 8.93 4.71 2.19
N LEU A 117 8.94 3.46 1.73
CA LEU A 117 9.94 2.43 2.10
C LEU A 117 10.79 1.96 0.92
N GLY A 118 10.33 2.15 -0.32
CA GLY A 118 11.07 1.72 -1.50
C GLY A 118 11.01 0.21 -1.76
N VAL A 119 10.00 -0.47 -1.22
CA VAL A 119 9.69 -1.86 -1.63
C VAL A 119 8.97 -1.78 -2.97
N LYS A 120 9.53 -2.37 -4.03
CA LYS A 120 8.97 -2.31 -5.39
C LYS A 120 7.77 -3.24 -5.53
N LEU A 121 6.64 -2.70 -6.02
CA LEU A 121 5.41 -3.45 -6.25
C LEU A 121 5.30 -3.83 -7.74
N THR A 122 5.69 -5.06 -8.08
CA THR A 122 5.70 -5.51 -9.47
C THR A 122 4.30 -5.87 -9.96
N GLY A 123 3.95 -5.43 -11.17
CA GLY A 123 2.63 -5.68 -11.75
C GLY A 123 1.49 -4.81 -11.21
N HIS A 124 1.80 -3.74 -10.45
CA HIS A 124 0.82 -2.76 -9.99
C HIS A 124 0.24 -1.97 -11.19
N PRO A 125 -1.09 -1.72 -11.24
CA PRO A 125 -1.73 -1.04 -12.37
C PRO A 125 -1.33 0.44 -12.52
N ASP A 126 -0.94 1.08 -11.43
CA ASP A 126 -0.48 2.47 -11.41
C ASP A 126 0.77 2.61 -10.52
N PRO A 127 1.99 2.47 -11.06
CA PRO A 127 3.22 2.50 -10.27
C PRO A 127 3.71 3.91 -9.94
N ARG A 128 2.93 4.96 -10.25
CA ARG A 128 3.29 6.35 -9.96
C ARG A 128 3.31 6.60 -8.46
N ARG A 129 4.11 7.60 -8.04
CA ARG A 129 4.08 8.12 -6.68
C ARG A 129 2.65 8.46 -6.27
N LEU A 130 2.31 8.13 -5.03
CA LEU A 130 1.07 8.51 -4.38
C LEU A 130 1.35 9.59 -3.35
N VAL A 131 2.24 9.31 -2.40
CA VAL A 131 2.38 10.08 -1.16
C VAL A 131 3.44 11.16 -1.28
N LEU A 132 4.60 10.80 -1.81
CA LEU A 132 5.71 11.75 -1.90
C LEU A 132 5.46 12.77 -2.99
N ALA A 133 6.06 13.95 -2.82
CA ALA A 133 6.07 14.96 -3.86
C ALA A 133 6.73 14.40 -5.14
N ASP A 134 6.29 14.86 -6.29
CA ASP A 134 6.77 14.33 -7.58
C ASP A 134 8.25 14.65 -7.83
N ASP A 135 8.72 15.76 -7.23
CA ASP A 135 10.10 16.23 -7.22
C ASP A 135 10.99 15.53 -6.18
N TRP A 136 10.42 14.68 -5.32
CA TRP A 136 11.16 13.99 -4.28
C TRP A 136 12.32 13.16 -4.86
N PRO A 137 13.52 13.20 -4.26
CA PRO A 137 14.68 12.50 -4.79
C PRO A 137 14.43 11.00 -5.00
N GLU A 138 15.00 10.45 -6.05
CA GLU A 138 14.97 9.01 -6.27
C GLU A 138 15.84 8.28 -5.25
N GLY A 139 15.36 7.13 -4.78
CA GLY A 139 16.06 6.31 -3.78
C GLY A 139 15.99 6.83 -2.34
N LEU A 140 15.44 8.03 -2.11
CA LEU A 140 15.18 8.56 -0.77
C LEU A 140 13.77 8.15 -0.32
N HIS A 141 13.69 7.34 0.73
CA HIS A 141 12.45 6.77 1.25
C HIS A 141 12.30 7.13 2.73
N PRO A 142 11.45 8.10 3.09
CA PRO A 142 11.52 8.77 4.39
C PRO A 142 11.24 7.86 5.60
N LEU A 143 10.46 6.79 5.46
CA LEU A 143 10.19 5.86 6.56
C LEU A 143 11.25 4.78 6.76
N ARG A 144 12.36 4.84 6.02
CA ARG A 144 13.53 4.02 6.33
C ARG A 144 14.18 4.48 7.63
N ARG A 145 14.65 3.52 8.44
CA ARG A 145 15.27 3.76 9.75
C ARG A 145 16.54 4.61 9.65
N ASP A 146 17.33 4.41 8.59
CA ASP A 146 18.57 5.13 8.32
C ASP A 146 18.40 6.56 7.79
N VAL A 147 17.17 6.99 7.49
CA VAL A 147 16.89 8.38 7.09
C VAL A 147 16.69 9.25 8.34
N PRO A 148 17.39 10.40 8.49
CA PRO A 148 17.15 11.33 9.59
C PRO A 148 15.75 11.99 9.49
N TYR A 149 15.09 12.21 10.63
CA TYR A 149 13.75 12.81 10.66
C TYR A 149 13.74 14.29 10.27
N ASP A 150 14.88 14.97 10.40
CA ASP A 150 15.11 16.37 10.08
C ASP A 150 15.70 16.54 8.67
N SER A 151 15.72 15.48 7.86
CA SER A 151 16.12 15.53 6.47
C SER A 151 14.98 16.04 5.59
N TRP A 152 15.22 17.17 4.92
CA TRP A 152 14.32 17.77 3.94
C TRP A 152 15.06 17.91 2.61
N PRO A 153 14.63 17.22 1.54
CA PRO A 153 15.26 17.36 0.25
C PRO A 153 14.90 18.71 -0.39
N ASP A 154 15.81 19.23 -1.23
CA ASP A 154 15.56 20.44 -2.00
C ASP A 154 14.44 20.23 -3.03
N HIS A 155 13.65 21.28 -3.25
CA HIS A 155 12.59 21.29 -4.24
C HIS A 155 13.16 21.34 -5.67
N ASN A 156 12.52 20.63 -6.59
CA ASN A 156 12.83 20.69 -8.02
C ASN A 156 11.59 21.08 -8.82
N GLU A 157 11.48 22.37 -9.16
CA GLU A 157 10.36 22.95 -9.90
C GLU A 157 10.20 22.40 -11.33
N GLU A 158 11.24 21.78 -11.89
CA GLU A 158 11.18 21.19 -13.24
C GLU A 158 10.40 19.88 -13.26
N ARG A 159 10.29 19.18 -12.12
CA ARG A 159 9.54 17.92 -12.01
C ARG A 159 8.05 18.19 -11.81
N LYS A 160 7.29 17.91 -12.88
CA LYS A 160 5.82 17.98 -12.87
C LYS A 160 5.20 16.63 -12.53
N PRO A 161 3.99 16.62 -11.91
CA PRO A 161 3.27 15.38 -11.65
C PRO A 161 2.98 14.61 -12.95
N PRO A 162 3.25 13.29 -13.00
CA PRO A 162 2.93 12.47 -14.15
C PRO A 162 1.41 12.30 -14.28
N MET A 163 0.87 12.65 -15.45
CA MET A 163 -0.54 12.61 -15.77
C MET A 163 -0.88 11.41 -16.65
N ALA A 164 -1.99 10.73 -16.40
CA ALA A 164 -2.44 9.63 -17.23
C ALA A 164 -3.03 10.13 -18.57
N ASP A 165 -2.88 9.37 -19.64
CA ASP A 165 -3.54 9.70 -20.90
C ASP A 165 -5.05 9.47 -20.79
N PRO A 166 -5.89 10.39 -21.32
CA PRO A 166 -7.32 10.16 -21.39
C PRO A 166 -7.63 9.01 -22.38
N PRO A 167 -8.73 8.28 -22.16
CA PRO A 167 -9.24 7.32 -23.15
C PRO A 167 -9.42 7.96 -24.54
N PRO A 168 -9.20 7.22 -25.64
CA PRO A 168 -9.37 7.75 -26.99
C PRO A 168 -10.78 8.34 -27.20
N GLY A 169 -10.86 9.63 -27.57
CA GLY A 169 -12.13 10.33 -27.79
C GLY A 169 -12.70 11.02 -26.55
N ALA A 170 -12.12 10.82 -25.36
CA ALA A 170 -12.52 11.52 -24.15
C ALA A 170 -11.97 12.95 -24.10
N THR A 171 -12.77 13.88 -23.56
CA THR A 171 -12.37 15.23 -23.21
C THR A 171 -11.92 15.27 -21.76
N VAL A 172 -10.85 16.01 -21.46
CA VAL A 172 -10.37 16.19 -20.08
C VAL A 172 -11.02 17.43 -19.48
N VAL A 173 -11.76 17.25 -18.39
CA VAL A 173 -12.30 18.31 -17.56
C VAL A 173 -11.40 18.44 -16.32
N PRO A 174 -10.55 19.48 -16.22
CA PRO A 174 -9.73 19.71 -15.05
C PRO A 174 -10.61 20.23 -13.89
N ILE A 175 -10.43 19.65 -12.71
CA ILE A 175 -11.14 20.01 -11.49
C ILE A 175 -10.09 20.22 -10.38
N GLY A 176 -10.04 21.43 -9.84
CA GLY A 176 -9.06 21.83 -8.82
C GLY A 176 -7.77 22.48 -9.41
N PRO A 177 -6.71 22.64 -8.59
CA PRO A 177 -6.62 22.21 -7.19
C PRO A 177 -7.56 23.02 -6.31
N PHE A 178 -8.39 22.34 -5.52
CA PHE A 178 -9.15 23.02 -4.49
C PHE A 178 -8.28 23.15 -3.24
N PHE A 179 -8.25 24.34 -2.66
CA PHE A 179 -7.80 24.57 -1.30
C PHE A 179 -9.03 24.76 -0.40
N PRO A 180 -9.74 23.68 -0.03
CA PRO A 180 -10.61 23.77 1.14
C PRO A 180 -9.68 24.05 2.32
N VAL A 181 -9.87 25.17 3.00
CA VAL A 181 -8.96 25.79 3.99
C VAL A 181 -8.55 24.86 5.16
N LEU A 182 -9.07 23.63 5.21
CA LEU A 182 -8.86 22.60 6.23
C LEU A 182 -8.61 21.18 5.68
N GLU A 183 -8.63 20.93 4.37
CA GLU A 183 -8.46 19.58 3.80
C GLU A 183 -7.26 19.53 2.84
N GLU A 184 -6.87 18.31 2.45
CA GLU A 184 -5.76 18.08 1.54
C GLU A 184 -6.08 18.60 0.12
N PRO A 185 -5.19 19.39 -0.51
CA PRO A 185 -5.44 19.82 -1.88
C PRO A 185 -5.45 18.60 -2.79
N ALA A 186 -6.40 18.58 -3.71
CA ALA A 186 -6.54 17.52 -4.69
C ALA A 186 -6.84 18.11 -6.07
N TYR A 187 -6.21 17.50 -7.07
CA TYR A 187 -6.40 17.82 -8.47
C TYR A 187 -6.95 16.58 -9.18
N PHE A 188 -8.04 16.76 -9.92
CA PHE A 188 -8.70 15.68 -10.65
C PHE A 188 -8.76 16.05 -12.14
N ARG A 189 -8.35 15.11 -12.98
CA ARG A 189 -8.54 15.14 -14.43
C ARG A 189 -9.64 14.16 -14.75
N VAL A 190 -10.87 14.66 -14.85
CA VAL A 190 -12.03 13.83 -15.16
C VAL A 190 -12.11 13.65 -16.67
N PHE A 191 -12.18 12.40 -17.12
CA PHE A 191 -12.27 12.06 -18.53
C PHE A 191 -13.73 11.83 -18.90
N VAL A 192 -14.23 12.58 -19.88
CA VAL A 192 -15.66 12.64 -20.23
C VAL A 192 -15.88 12.35 -21.72
N GLU A 193 -16.84 11.48 -22.03
CA GLU A 193 -17.36 11.25 -23.37
C GLU A 193 -18.82 11.72 -23.43
N GLY A 194 -19.07 12.87 -24.04
CA GLY A 194 -20.39 13.51 -24.01
C GLY A 194 -20.76 13.92 -22.58
N GLU A 195 -21.73 13.22 -21.98
CA GLU A 195 -22.18 13.44 -20.60
C GLU A 195 -21.73 12.33 -19.62
N LYS A 196 -20.94 11.35 -20.09
CA LYS A 196 -20.50 10.21 -19.28
C LYS A 196 -19.07 10.40 -18.79
N VAL A 197 -18.87 10.27 -17.47
CA VAL A 197 -17.54 10.11 -16.89
C VAL A 197 -17.02 8.71 -17.21
N VAL A 198 -15.93 8.63 -17.97
CA VAL A 198 -15.29 7.37 -18.40
C VAL A 198 -13.98 7.10 -17.66
N GLY A 199 -13.50 8.06 -16.87
CA GLY A 199 -12.34 7.88 -16.02
C GLY A 199 -12.01 9.12 -15.21
N CYS A 200 -11.06 8.98 -14.30
CA CYS A 200 -10.53 10.09 -13.52
C CYS A 200 -9.09 9.79 -13.16
N ASP A 201 -8.19 10.73 -13.44
CA ASP A 201 -6.81 10.72 -12.95
C ASP A 201 -6.68 11.75 -11.83
N SER A 202 -6.36 11.30 -10.63
CA SER A 202 -6.31 12.14 -9.42
C SER A 202 -4.89 12.28 -8.90
N ARG A 203 -4.51 13.49 -8.49
CA ARG A 203 -3.31 13.78 -7.71
C ARG A 203 -3.71 14.48 -6.41
N GLY A 204 -3.54 13.80 -5.29
CA GLY A 204 -3.73 14.32 -3.93
C GLY A 204 -2.43 14.24 -3.13
N PHE A 205 -2.50 13.99 -1.82
CA PHE A 205 -1.34 13.65 -0.97
C PHE A 205 -0.25 14.75 -0.84
N TYR A 206 -0.53 15.99 -1.22
CA TYR A 206 0.46 17.07 -1.15
C TYR A 206 0.81 17.49 0.29
N ASN A 207 -0.02 17.11 1.28
CA ASN A 207 0.18 17.53 2.68
C ASN A 207 0.99 16.53 3.50
N HIS A 208 1.37 15.39 2.93
CA HIS A 208 2.11 14.34 3.63
C HIS A 208 3.57 14.77 3.83
N ARG A 209 3.88 15.21 5.06
CA ARG A 209 5.09 15.98 5.40
C ARG A 209 6.11 15.18 6.24
N GLY A 210 6.12 13.86 6.11
CA GLY A 210 7.00 13.00 6.91
C GLY A 210 6.71 13.04 8.41
N ILE A 211 5.48 13.39 8.80
CA ILE A 211 5.08 13.48 10.22
C ILE A 211 5.18 12.11 10.92
N GLU A 212 4.94 11.04 10.17
CA GLU A 212 5.09 9.65 10.57
C GLU A 212 6.54 9.33 10.89
N LYS A 213 7.50 9.88 10.12
CA LYS A 213 8.93 9.71 10.41
C LYS A 213 9.33 10.43 11.68
N VAL A 214 8.81 11.64 11.90
CA VAL A 214 9.04 12.39 13.15
C VAL A 214 8.47 11.62 14.33
N ALA A 215 7.22 11.13 14.22
CA ALA A 215 6.60 10.32 15.25
C ALA A 215 7.41 9.04 15.55
N ASP A 216 7.79 8.29 14.53
CA ASP A 216 8.59 7.06 14.68
C ASP A 216 9.99 7.31 15.28
N SER A 217 10.60 8.46 15.01
CA SER A 217 11.98 8.77 15.47
C SER A 217 12.05 9.49 16.81
N GLN A 218 10.97 10.13 17.26
CA GLN A 218 10.96 10.97 18.47
C GLN A 218 10.04 10.45 19.58
N LEU A 219 9.05 9.60 19.26
CA LEU A 219 8.11 9.04 20.23
C LEU A 219 8.42 7.60 20.65
N ASN A 220 9.33 6.92 19.95
CA ASN A 220 9.87 5.62 20.33
C ASN A 220 11.13 5.79 21.19
#